data_AF-A0A961H110-F1
#
_entry.id   AF-A0A961H110-F1
#
_cell.length_a   1.000
_cell.length_b   1.000
_cell.length_c   1.000
_cell.angle_alpha   90.00
_cell.angle_beta   90.00
_cell.angle_gamma   90.00
#
_symmetry.space_group_name_H-M   'P 1'
#
loop_
_entity.id
_entity.type
_entity.pdbx_description
1 polymer ?
#
loop_
_entity_poly.entity_id
_entity_poly.type
_entity_poly.pdbx_seq_one_letter_code
_entity_poly.pdbx_strand_id
1 'polypeptide(L)'
;MIPDDSSPLLPHGGYENLRSYKVAEAVYDATVVFCDRFIDKRSRTHDQMVQAARSGVRNISEGSGAAATSRKSEMKLTNVARASLNDELLKDYKSYLVQNGLRVWPKESRECRAMRERLKHDVAPGLSPAKDKIQLTGLAGLADFVKKASPELAANAMLCAVNQAAYLLKRQIQSQGRDFAENGGFTERLHATRVKARAAKADAPECPECGKPMHRRTAKQGAQAGKDFWGCSGYPECKRTLPV
;
A
#
# COMPACT_ATOMS: atom_id res chain seq x y z
N MET A 1 -4.22 0.75 13.47
CA MET A 1 -5.55 0.27 13.90
C MET A 1 -5.35 -1.02 14.66
N ILE A 2 -5.89 -1.11 15.87
CA ILE A 2 -5.98 -2.36 16.63
C ILE A 2 -6.90 -3.30 15.81
N PRO A 3 -6.53 -4.57 15.56
CA PRO A 3 -7.39 -5.50 14.86
C PRO A 3 -8.69 -5.68 15.67
N ASP A 4 -9.81 -5.33 15.07
CA ASP A 4 -11.12 -5.70 15.57
C ASP A 4 -11.36 -7.16 15.16
N ASP A 5 -11.12 -8.10 16.07
CA ASP A 5 -11.32 -9.55 15.87
C ASP A 5 -12.78 -9.93 15.53
N SER A 6 -13.72 -8.98 15.61
CA SER A 6 -15.11 -9.16 15.17
C SER A 6 -15.34 -8.86 13.69
N SER A 7 -14.39 -8.22 13.01
CA SER A 7 -14.53 -7.81 11.61
C SER A 7 -14.08 -8.90 10.63
N PRO A 8 -14.89 -9.23 9.60
CA PRO A 8 -14.46 -10.17 8.57
C PRO A 8 -13.41 -9.57 7.61
N LEU A 9 -13.17 -8.25 7.68
CA LEU A 9 -12.24 -7.57 6.79
C LEU A 9 -10.79 -8.03 7.02
N LEU A 10 -10.03 -8.05 5.94
CA LEU A 10 -8.59 -8.31 5.99
C LEU A 10 -7.82 -7.05 6.42
N PRO A 11 -6.60 -7.16 6.99
CA PRO A 11 -5.73 -6.01 7.23
C PRO A 11 -5.52 -5.19 5.95
N HIS A 12 -5.85 -3.89 6.01
CA HIS A 12 -5.88 -2.97 4.87
C HIS A 12 -5.50 -1.55 5.29
N GLY A 13 -5.27 -0.66 4.31
CA GLY A 13 -4.83 0.71 4.57
C GLY A 13 -3.36 0.80 5.00
N GLY A 14 -2.99 1.94 5.60
CA GLY A 14 -1.63 2.18 6.13
C GLY A 14 -0.54 2.28 5.06
N TYR A 15 -0.91 2.44 3.78
CA TYR A 15 0.03 2.49 2.65
C TYR A 15 1.06 3.62 2.76
N GLU A 16 0.72 4.73 3.43
CA GLU A 16 1.62 5.87 3.66
C GLU A 16 2.89 5.48 4.44
N ASN A 17 2.83 4.39 5.20
CA ASN A 17 3.99 3.86 5.93
C ASN A 17 4.86 2.92 5.08
N LEU A 18 4.40 2.51 3.90
CA LEU A 18 5.15 1.60 3.04
C LEU A 18 6.33 2.32 2.38
N ARG A 19 7.51 1.70 2.43
CA ARG A 19 8.68 2.23 1.71
C ARG A 19 8.46 2.30 0.20
N SER A 20 7.73 1.33 -0.38
CA SER A 20 7.36 1.34 -1.81
C SER A 20 6.52 2.57 -2.16
N TYR A 21 5.58 2.96 -1.30
CA TYR A 21 4.77 4.15 -1.48
C TYR A 21 5.61 5.43 -1.43
N LYS A 22 6.39 5.62 -0.36
CA LYS A 22 7.25 6.82 -0.19
C LYS A 22 8.22 7.02 -1.36
N VAL A 23 8.83 5.94 -1.86
CA VAL A 23 9.75 6.02 -3.01
C VAL A 23 8.98 6.30 -4.30
N ALA A 24 7.82 5.70 -4.52
CA ALA A 24 6.99 5.98 -5.69
C ALA A 24 6.47 7.43 -5.70
N GLU A 25 6.09 7.97 -4.54
CA GLU A 25 5.64 9.35 -4.38
C GLU A 25 6.77 10.34 -4.69
N ALA A 26 7.96 10.14 -4.12
CA ALA A 26 9.12 10.95 -4.46
C ALA A 26 9.50 10.87 -5.96
N VAL A 27 9.31 9.70 -6.59
CA VAL A 27 9.47 9.54 -8.04
C VAL A 27 8.43 10.38 -8.78
N TYR A 28 7.16 10.35 -8.37
CA TYR A 28 6.10 11.14 -9.01
C TYR A 28 6.39 12.64 -8.96
N ASP A 29 6.70 13.18 -7.77
CA ASP A 29 6.98 14.61 -7.60
C ASP A 29 8.19 15.04 -8.44
N ALA A 30 9.26 14.24 -8.40
CA ALA A 30 10.46 14.52 -9.19
C ALA A 30 10.25 14.33 -10.69
N THR A 31 9.34 13.44 -11.13
CA THR A 31 8.97 13.31 -12.55
C THR A 31 8.25 14.55 -13.05
N VAL A 32 7.32 15.12 -12.27
CA VAL A 32 6.66 16.39 -12.63
C VAL A 32 7.71 17.49 -12.83
N VAL A 33 8.63 17.65 -11.88
CA VAL A 33 9.73 18.63 -12.00
C VAL A 33 10.62 18.37 -13.21
N PHE A 34 10.96 17.10 -13.47
CA PHE A 34 11.77 16.72 -14.63
C PHE A 34 11.08 17.10 -15.95
N CYS A 35 9.81 16.70 -16.11
CA CYS A 35 9.04 16.96 -17.31
C CYS A 35 8.86 18.46 -17.55
N ASP A 36 8.56 19.24 -16.51
CA ASP A 36 8.42 20.70 -16.63
C ASP A 36 9.71 21.43 -17.04
N ARG A 37 10.88 20.84 -16.75
CA ARG A 37 12.19 21.42 -17.09
C ARG A 37 12.69 20.99 -18.46
N PHE A 38 12.50 19.73 -18.81
CA PHE A 38 13.28 19.08 -19.87
C PHE A 38 12.45 18.49 -21.00
N ILE A 39 11.12 18.46 -20.85
CA ILE A 39 10.20 17.95 -21.86
C ILE A 39 9.27 19.09 -22.26
N ASP A 40 8.99 19.23 -23.56
CA ASP A 40 8.00 20.21 -24.01
C ASP A 40 6.64 19.93 -23.36
N LYS A 41 6.10 20.93 -22.65
CA LYS A 41 4.83 20.87 -21.93
C LYS A 41 3.63 20.57 -22.83
N ARG A 42 3.74 20.79 -24.14
CA ARG A 42 2.70 20.47 -25.13
C ARG A 42 2.88 19.09 -25.74
N SER A 43 3.98 18.41 -25.45
CA SER A 43 4.25 17.10 -26.02
C SER A 43 3.46 16.00 -25.31
N ARG A 44 3.07 14.99 -26.08
CA ARG A 44 2.45 13.78 -25.54
C ARG A 44 3.37 13.04 -24.55
N THR A 45 4.68 13.15 -24.72
CA THR A 45 5.68 12.54 -23.83
C THR A 45 5.61 13.12 -22.41
N HIS A 46 5.39 14.43 -22.27
CA HIS A 46 5.22 15.06 -20.94
C HIS A 46 4.06 14.41 -20.19
N ASP A 47 2.88 14.37 -20.81
CA ASP A 47 1.68 13.75 -20.22
C ASP A 47 1.90 12.27 -19.89
N GLN A 48 2.50 11.51 -20.81
CA GLN A 48 2.72 10.07 -20.64
C GLN A 48 3.62 9.77 -19.45
N MET A 49 4.76 10.48 -19.32
CA MET A 49 5.67 10.29 -18.20
C MET A 49 5.00 10.64 -16.87
N VAL A 50 4.32 11.78 -16.79
CA VAL A 50 3.63 12.22 -15.57
C VAL A 50 2.51 11.25 -15.19
N GLN A 51 1.74 10.75 -16.16
CA GLN A 51 0.68 9.77 -15.90
C GLN A 51 1.23 8.40 -15.49
N ALA A 52 2.32 7.93 -16.10
CA ALA A 52 2.96 6.66 -15.70
C ALA A 52 3.45 6.73 -14.24
N ALA A 53 4.08 7.85 -13.86
CA ALA A 53 4.52 8.09 -12.49
C ALA A 53 3.33 8.18 -11.51
N ARG A 54 2.29 8.93 -11.86
CA ARG A 54 1.05 9.05 -11.07
C ARG A 54 0.35 7.71 -10.88
N SER A 55 0.24 6.92 -11.95
CA SER A 55 -0.32 5.57 -11.94
C SER A 55 0.44 4.67 -10.97
N GLY A 56 1.78 4.77 -10.96
CA GLY A 56 2.65 4.08 -10.01
C GLY A 56 2.26 4.30 -8.55
N VAL A 57 1.97 5.54 -8.15
CA VAL A 57 1.60 5.87 -6.77
C VAL A 57 0.15 5.50 -6.46
N ARG A 58 -0.79 5.84 -7.36
CA ARG A 58 -2.22 5.68 -7.11
C ARG A 58 -2.63 4.21 -6.96
N ASN A 59 -2.08 3.34 -7.79
CA ASN A 59 -2.35 1.90 -7.70
C ASN A 59 -1.86 1.27 -6.37
N ILE A 60 -0.84 1.84 -5.71
CA ILE A 60 -0.44 1.38 -4.37
C ILE A 60 -1.52 1.73 -3.35
N SER A 61 -2.01 2.97 -3.36
CA SER A 61 -3.07 3.43 -2.45
C SER A 61 -4.39 2.71 -2.70
N GLU A 62 -4.79 2.54 -3.96
CA GLU A 62 -6.00 1.82 -4.35
C GLU A 62 -5.91 0.33 -4.00
N GLY A 63 -4.74 -0.28 -4.24
CA GLY A 63 -4.46 -1.67 -3.86
C GLY A 63 -4.63 -1.89 -2.37
N SER A 64 -4.04 -1.00 -1.56
CA SER A 64 -4.15 -1.04 -0.10
C SER A 64 -5.59 -0.84 0.40
N GLY A 65 -6.41 -0.04 -0.28
CA GLY A 65 -7.84 0.10 0.02
C GLY A 65 -8.64 -1.16 -0.33
N ALA A 66 -8.37 -1.76 -1.50
CA ALA A 66 -9.03 -2.98 -1.96
C ALA A 66 -8.67 -4.23 -1.12
N ALA A 67 -7.54 -4.19 -0.43
CA ALA A 67 -7.04 -5.26 0.42
C ALA A 67 -8.05 -5.74 1.46
N ALA A 68 -8.95 -4.85 1.92
CA ALA A 68 -9.97 -5.14 2.92
C ALA A 68 -10.84 -6.35 2.55
N THR A 69 -11.13 -6.50 1.25
CA THR A 69 -12.04 -7.51 0.71
C THR A 69 -11.38 -8.43 -0.31
N SER A 70 -10.21 -8.08 -0.86
CA SER A 70 -9.55 -8.87 -1.90
C SER A 70 -8.03 -8.67 -1.97
N ARG A 71 -7.26 -9.66 -1.49
CA ARG A 71 -5.80 -9.75 -1.73
C ARG A 71 -5.45 -9.86 -3.21
N LYS A 72 -6.29 -10.53 -4.00
CA LYS A 72 -6.11 -10.63 -5.46
C LYS A 72 -6.13 -9.24 -6.11
N SER A 73 -7.08 -8.40 -5.71
CA SER A 73 -7.18 -7.02 -6.22
C SER A 73 -6.00 -6.17 -5.77
N GLU A 74 -5.62 -6.27 -4.49
CA GLU A 74 -4.43 -5.61 -3.95
C GLU A 74 -3.16 -5.97 -4.74
N MET A 75 -2.89 -7.25 -4.95
CA MET A 75 -1.73 -7.72 -5.70
C MET A 75 -1.76 -7.28 -7.16
N LYS A 76 -2.95 -7.31 -7.79
CA LYS A 76 -3.12 -6.85 -9.17
C LYS A 76 -2.76 -5.37 -9.30
N LEU A 77 -3.31 -4.51 -8.44
CA LEU A 77 -3.02 -3.08 -8.44
C LEU A 77 -1.55 -2.81 -8.12
N THR A 78 -0.96 -3.51 -7.14
CA THR A 78 0.48 -3.43 -6.86
C THR A 78 1.33 -3.80 -8.08
N ASN A 79 0.91 -4.79 -8.87
CA ASN A 79 1.59 -5.14 -10.13
C ASN A 79 1.39 -4.11 -11.24
N VAL A 80 0.21 -3.47 -11.33
CA VAL A 80 -0.02 -2.33 -12.24
C VAL A 80 0.91 -1.17 -11.88
N ALA A 81 1.02 -0.82 -10.59
CA ALA A 81 1.98 0.18 -10.11
C ALA A 81 3.40 -0.14 -10.57
N ARG A 82 3.84 -1.39 -10.37
CA ARG A 82 5.18 -1.85 -10.79
C ARG A 82 5.37 -1.73 -12.30
N ALA A 83 4.37 -2.09 -13.10
CA ALA A 83 4.42 -2.01 -14.56
C ALA A 83 4.50 -0.57 -15.04
N SER A 84 3.68 0.35 -14.52
CA SER A 84 3.75 1.77 -14.88
C SER A 84 5.13 2.38 -14.58
N LEU A 85 5.77 1.99 -13.48
CA LEU A 85 7.12 2.47 -13.18
C LEU A 85 8.21 1.79 -14.02
N ASN A 86 8.20 0.46 -14.12
CA ASN A 86 9.30 -0.30 -14.73
C ASN A 86 9.21 -0.39 -16.26
N ASP A 87 8.01 -0.51 -16.79
CA ASP A 87 7.77 -0.86 -18.19
C ASP A 87 7.40 0.36 -19.04
N GLU A 88 6.99 1.46 -18.41
CA GLU A 88 6.69 2.75 -19.06
C GLU A 88 7.72 3.81 -18.62
N LEU A 89 7.59 4.35 -17.41
CA LEU A 89 8.37 5.52 -16.96
C LEU A 89 9.90 5.31 -17.05
N LEU A 90 10.38 4.14 -16.64
CA LEU A 90 11.80 3.80 -16.71
C LEU A 90 12.32 3.78 -18.16
N LYS A 91 11.49 3.36 -19.12
CA LYS A 91 11.85 3.38 -20.53
C LYS A 91 11.85 4.81 -21.07
N ASP A 92 10.91 5.64 -20.65
CA ASP A 92 10.87 7.05 -21.06
C ASP A 92 12.13 7.82 -20.64
N TYR A 93 12.61 7.62 -19.41
CA TYR A 93 13.88 8.21 -18.97
C TYR A 93 15.09 7.72 -19.76
N LYS A 94 15.13 6.42 -20.13
CA LYS A 94 16.19 5.88 -21.00
C LYS A 94 16.12 6.49 -22.39
N SER A 95 14.93 6.56 -22.98
CA SER A 95 14.69 7.16 -24.28
C SER A 95 15.12 8.63 -24.29
N TYR A 96 14.76 9.40 -23.25
CA TYR A 96 15.20 10.78 -23.10
C TYR A 96 16.73 10.91 -23.14
N LEU A 97 17.45 10.11 -22.35
CA LEU A 97 18.91 10.13 -22.34
C LEU A 97 19.49 9.84 -23.73
N VAL A 98 19.03 8.77 -24.36
CA VAL A 98 19.53 8.35 -25.69
C VAL A 98 19.23 9.40 -26.76
N GLN A 99 18.01 9.90 -26.83
CA GLN A 99 17.57 10.88 -27.84
C GLN A 99 18.28 12.23 -27.72
N ASN A 100 18.75 12.58 -26.52
CA ASN A 100 19.50 13.81 -26.27
C ASN A 100 21.03 13.61 -26.26
N GLY A 101 21.53 12.44 -26.65
CA GLY A 101 22.97 12.15 -26.69
C GLY A 101 23.63 12.12 -25.30
N LEU A 102 22.84 11.87 -24.25
CA LEU A 102 23.30 11.84 -22.86
C LEU A 102 23.64 10.42 -22.42
N ARG A 103 24.63 10.29 -21.55
CA ARG A 103 25.10 8.97 -21.11
C ARG A 103 24.11 8.32 -20.17
N VAL A 104 23.70 7.09 -20.49
CA VAL A 104 23.03 6.20 -19.53
C VAL A 104 24.09 5.57 -18.62
N TRP A 105 23.94 5.72 -17.31
CA TRP A 105 24.89 5.14 -16.36
C TRP A 105 24.82 3.60 -16.36
N PRO A 106 25.96 2.91 -16.51
CA PRO A 106 26.02 1.47 -16.29
C PRO A 106 25.54 1.12 -14.87
N LYS A 107 24.82 0.01 -14.73
CA LYS A 107 24.24 -0.45 -13.45
C LYS A 107 25.27 -0.50 -12.32
N GLU A 108 26.51 -0.87 -12.64
CA GLU A 108 27.60 -1.02 -11.68
C GLU A 108 28.59 0.15 -11.68
N SER A 109 28.27 1.27 -12.33
CA SER A 109 29.09 2.48 -12.22
C SER A 109 29.08 3.05 -10.81
N ARG A 110 30.16 3.73 -10.43
CA ARG A 110 30.31 4.36 -9.11
C ARG A 110 29.19 5.36 -8.84
N GLU A 111 28.83 6.15 -9.85
CA GLU A 111 27.78 7.18 -9.80
C GLU A 111 26.41 6.55 -9.57
N CYS A 112 26.09 5.46 -10.29
CA CYS A 112 24.83 4.74 -10.13
C CYS A 112 24.71 4.09 -8.74
N ARG A 113 25.79 3.45 -8.23
CA ARG A 113 25.79 2.88 -6.87
C ARG A 113 25.64 3.95 -5.80
N ALA A 114 26.38 5.05 -5.90
CA ALA A 114 26.31 6.16 -4.95
C ALA A 114 24.91 6.81 -4.94
N MET A 115 24.30 6.98 -6.11
CA MET A 115 22.93 7.50 -6.23
C MET A 115 21.91 6.57 -5.57
N ARG A 116 21.96 5.26 -5.89
CA ARG A 116 21.08 4.25 -5.26
C ARG A 116 21.24 4.23 -3.75
N GLU A 117 22.47 4.34 -3.24
CA GLU A 117 22.70 4.34 -1.80
C GLU A 117 22.02 5.53 -1.11
N ARG A 118 22.16 6.74 -1.66
CA ARG A 118 21.51 7.93 -1.11
C ARG A 118 19.97 7.82 -1.10
N LEU A 119 19.39 7.28 -2.17
CA LEU A 119 17.95 7.08 -2.31
C LEU A 119 17.36 6.03 -1.35
N LYS A 120 18.19 5.18 -0.72
CA LYS A 120 17.71 4.24 0.32
C LYS A 120 17.28 4.95 1.60
N HIS A 121 17.79 6.16 1.84
CA HIS A 121 17.56 6.91 3.06
C HIS A 121 16.70 8.14 2.75
N ASP A 122 15.82 8.54 3.67
CA ASP A 122 15.03 9.77 3.51
C ASP A 122 15.93 11.00 3.53
N VAL A 123 16.89 10.98 4.45
CA VAL A 123 18.03 11.89 4.53
C VAL A 123 19.29 11.05 4.50
N ALA A 124 20.20 11.32 3.58
CA ALA A 124 21.44 10.58 3.43
C ALA A 124 22.46 11.02 4.50
N PRO A 125 22.91 10.13 5.40
CA PRO A 125 23.87 10.48 6.44
C PRO A 125 25.29 10.67 5.86
N GLY A 126 26.11 11.48 6.54
CA GLY A 126 27.56 11.55 6.27
C GLY A 126 27.97 12.22 4.97
N LEU A 127 27.17 13.14 4.43
CA LEU A 127 27.54 13.91 3.24
C LEU A 127 28.63 14.92 3.59
N SER A 128 29.83 14.74 3.03
CA SER A 128 30.82 15.81 2.99
C SER A 128 30.23 17.04 2.27
N PRO A 129 30.46 18.27 2.75
CA PRO A 129 29.98 19.47 2.09
C PRO A 129 30.42 19.46 0.62
N ALA A 130 29.45 19.40 -0.29
CA ALA A 130 29.75 19.48 -1.71
C ALA A 130 30.20 20.91 -1.99
N LYS A 131 31.52 21.14 -2.06
CA LYS A 131 32.07 22.49 -2.22
C LYS A 131 31.49 23.23 -3.43
N ASP A 132 31.19 22.52 -4.54
CA ASP A 132 30.68 23.14 -5.78
C ASP A 132 29.76 22.24 -6.65
N LYS A 133 29.28 21.09 -6.15
CA LYS A 133 28.47 20.13 -6.95
C LYS A 133 27.09 19.90 -6.34
N ILE A 134 26.05 19.98 -7.18
CA ILE A 134 24.69 19.61 -6.78
C ILE A 134 24.69 18.14 -6.32
N GLN A 135 24.26 17.91 -5.09
CA GLN A 135 24.31 16.62 -4.44
C GLN A 135 22.91 16.24 -3.93
N LEU A 136 22.49 15.01 -4.20
CA LEU A 136 21.26 14.48 -3.63
C LEU A 136 21.45 14.25 -2.13
N THR A 137 20.56 14.82 -1.32
CA THR A 137 20.60 14.75 0.15
C THR A 137 19.78 13.63 0.76
N GLY A 138 19.25 12.72 -0.06
CA GLY A 138 18.34 11.65 0.33
C GLY A 138 17.10 11.63 -0.56
N LEU A 139 16.19 10.70 -0.31
CA LEU A 139 14.94 10.57 -1.07
C LEU A 139 14.09 11.85 -1.00
N ALA A 140 13.98 12.47 0.18
CA ALA A 140 13.17 13.68 0.38
C ALA A 140 13.66 14.87 -0.46
N GLY A 141 14.96 14.91 -0.78
CA GLY A 141 15.56 15.95 -1.61
C GLY A 141 15.53 15.66 -3.11
N LEU A 142 14.86 14.60 -3.57
CA LEU A 142 14.93 14.17 -4.98
C LEU A 142 14.37 15.21 -5.95
N ALA A 143 13.19 15.76 -5.67
CA ALA A 143 12.59 16.78 -6.53
C ALA A 143 13.46 18.05 -6.61
N ASP A 144 13.97 18.53 -5.47
CA ASP A 144 14.89 19.68 -5.41
C ASP A 144 16.21 19.42 -6.12
N PHE A 145 16.74 18.20 -6.01
CA PHE A 145 17.91 17.78 -6.76
C PHE A 145 17.64 17.82 -8.26
N VAL A 146 16.53 17.21 -8.71
CA VAL A 146 16.09 17.21 -10.11
C VAL A 146 15.81 18.61 -10.62
N LYS A 147 15.40 19.57 -9.77
CA LYS A 147 15.19 20.98 -10.14
C LYS A 147 16.49 21.71 -10.47
N LYS A 148 17.62 21.30 -9.90
CA LYS A 148 18.92 21.99 -10.02
C LYS A 148 19.88 21.26 -10.94
N ALA A 149 19.83 19.92 -10.95
CA ALA A 149 20.76 19.06 -11.68
C ALA A 149 20.74 19.31 -13.20
N SER A 150 21.85 18.95 -13.86
CA SER A 150 21.93 18.89 -15.32
C SER A 150 20.98 17.81 -15.88
N PRO A 151 20.59 17.87 -17.16
CA PRO A 151 19.68 16.89 -17.77
C PRO A 151 20.13 15.43 -17.58
N GLU A 152 21.41 15.14 -17.82
CA GLU A 152 21.97 13.80 -17.68
C GLU A 152 21.91 13.32 -16.22
N LEU A 153 22.30 14.18 -15.28
CA LEU A 153 22.34 13.84 -13.86
C LEU A 153 20.93 13.62 -13.29
N ALA A 154 19.98 14.48 -13.68
CA ALA A 154 18.58 14.36 -13.30
C ALA A 154 17.96 13.07 -13.84
N ALA A 155 18.09 12.80 -15.13
CA ALA A 155 17.50 11.61 -15.75
C ALA A 155 18.08 10.30 -15.21
N ASN A 156 19.41 10.24 -14.98
CA ASN A 156 20.02 9.05 -14.38
C ASN A 156 19.66 8.87 -12.89
N ALA A 157 19.48 9.96 -12.13
CA ALA A 157 18.95 9.88 -10.78
C ALA A 157 17.52 9.31 -10.77
N MET A 158 16.68 9.79 -11.70
CA MET A 158 15.33 9.26 -11.87
C MET A 158 15.34 7.78 -12.28
N LEU A 159 16.23 7.35 -13.17
CA LEU A 159 16.39 5.92 -13.47
C LEU A 159 16.71 5.10 -12.21
N CYS A 160 17.58 5.59 -11.32
CA CYS A 160 17.89 4.90 -10.07
C CYS A 160 16.65 4.81 -9.16
N ALA A 161 15.94 5.92 -8.98
CA ALA A 161 14.76 6.01 -8.11
C ALA A 161 13.62 5.11 -8.61
N VAL A 162 13.31 5.16 -9.92
CA VAL A 162 12.27 4.33 -10.55
C VAL A 162 12.60 2.84 -10.44
N ASN A 163 13.86 2.46 -10.65
CA ASN A 163 14.30 1.07 -10.43
C ASN A 163 14.11 0.62 -8.97
N GLN A 164 14.42 1.48 -8.00
CA GLN A 164 14.23 1.16 -6.58
C GLN A 164 12.75 1.02 -6.22
N ALA A 165 11.90 1.91 -6.72
CA ALA A 165 10.45 1.81 -6.56
C ALA A 165 9.92 0.49 -7.15
N ALA A 166 10.28 0.17 -8.39
CA ALA A 166 9.88 -1.06 -9.06
C ALA A 166 10.36 -2.33 -8.32
N TYR A 167 11.59 -2.32 -7.78
CA TYR A 167 12.11 -3.41 -6.97
C TYR A 167 11.34 -3.60 -5.66
N LEU A 168 11.03 -2.50 -4.96
CA LEU A 168 10.25 -2.54 -3.72
C LEU A 168 8.83 -3.06 -3.98
N LEU A 169 8.19 -2.63 -5.07
CA LEU A 169 6.87 -3.12 -5.47
C LEU A 169 6.90 -4.62 -5.81
N LYS A 170 7.94 -5.10 -6.49
CA LYS A 170 8.13 -6.54 -6.71
C LYS A 170 8.20 -7.31 -5.38
N ARG A 171 8.97 -6.81 -4.40
CA ARG A 171 9.05 -7.43 -3.07
C ARG A 171 7.73 -7.38 -2.32
N GLN A 172 6.98 -6.29 -2.46
CA GLN A 172 5.65 -6.14 -1.87
C GLN A 172 4.67 -7.19 -2.42
N ILE A 173 4.63 -7.40 -3.73
CA ILE A 173 3.78 -8.44 -4.36
C ILE A 173 4.15 -9.84 -3.82
N GLN A 174 5.45 -10.12 -3.68
CA GLN A 174 5.91 -11.38 -3.10
C GLN A 174 5.49 -11.54 -1.63
N SER A 175 5.49 -10.45 -0.86
CA SER A 175 5.01 -10.45 0.52
C SER A 175 3.50 -10.71 0.58
N GLN A 176 2.71 -9.96 -0.19
CA GLN A 176 1.26 -10.15 -0.28
C GLN A 176 0.89 -11.58 -0.69
N GLY A 177 1.67 -12.20 -1.59
CA GLY A 177 1.49 -13.58 -1.99
C GLY A 177 1.76 -14.59 -0.87
N ARG A 178 2.82 -14.38 -0.07
CA ARG A 178 3.08 -15.20 1.13
C ARG A 178 1.99 -15.03 2.17
N ASP A 179 1.61 -13.78 2.45
CA ASP A 179 0.58 -13.47 3.44
C ASP A 179 -0.77 -14.11 3.07
N PHE A 180 -1.10 -14.14 1.77
CA PHE A 180 -2.30 -14.83 1.27
C PHE A 180 -2.20 -16.35 1.45
N ALA A 181 -1.05 -16.95 1.16
CA ALA A 181 -0.83 -18.39 1.33
C ALA A 181 -0.91 -18.83 2.81
N GLU A 182 -0.45 -17.97 3.73
CA GLU A 182 -0.43 -18.26 5.18
C GLU A 182 -1.76 -17.96 5.87
N ASN A 183 -2.43 -16.85 5.52
CA ASN A 183 -3.58 -16.33 6.29
C ASN A 183 -4.92 -16.48 5.57
N GLY A 184 -4.91 -16.99 4.35
CA GLY A 184 -6.12 -17.20 3.56
C GLY A 184 -6.77 -15.92 3.04
N GLY A 185 -7.93 -16.11 2.42
CA GLY A 185 -8.70 -15.05 1.76
C GLY A 185 -9.88 -14.52 2.55
N PHE A 186 -10.46 -13.43 2.05
CA PHE A 186 -11.68 -12.83 2.61
C PHE A 186 -12.88 -13.81 2.58
N THR A 187 -13.04 -14.57 1.49
CA THR A 187 -14.12 -15.58 1.37
C THR A 187 -14.02 -16.67 2.44
N GLU A 188 -12.82 -17.15 2.72
CA GLU A 188 -12.56 -18.17 3.75
C GLU A 188 -12.89 -17.62 5.14
N ARG A 189 -12.53 -16.37 5.41
CA ARG A 189 -12.91 -15.67 6.65
C ARG A 189 -14.42 -15.50 6.78
N LEU A 190 -15.11 -15.06 5.73
CA LEU A 190 -16.57 -14.96 5.73
C LEU A 190 -17.23 -16.32 6.00
N HIS A 191 -16.73 -17.39 5.38
CA HIS A 191 -17.22 -18.73 5.65
C HIS A 191 -17.00 -19.14 7.11
N ALA A 192 -15.78 -18.94 7.64
CA ALA A 192 -15.46 -19.24 9.03
C ALA A 192 -16.34 -18.44 10.02
N THR A 193 -16.56 -17.15 9.78
CA THR A 193 -17.44 -16.30 10.58
C THR A 193 -18.88 -16.82 10.53
N ARG A 194 -19.38 -17.22 9.37
CA ARG A 194 -20.73 -17.82 9.22
C ARG A 194 -20.85 -19.14 9.95
N VAL A 195 -19.83 -20.00 9.90
CA VAL A 195 -19.81 -21.29 10.62
C VAL A 195 -19.83 -21.04 12.13
N LYS A 196 -18.98 -20.14 12.65
CA LYS A 196 -18.98 -19.76 14.07
C LYS A 196 -20.32 -19.20 14.51
N ALA A 197 -20.93 -18.31 13.71
CA ALA A 197 -22.24 -17.74 14.03
C ALA A 197 -23.37 -18.78 13.99
N ARG A 198 -23.29 -19.80 13.13
CA ARG A 198 -24.24 -20.92 13.13
C ARG A 198 -24.06 -21.84 14.33
N ALA A 199 -22.83 -22.18 14.69
CA ALA A 199 -22.53 -22.98 15.89
C ALA A 199 -23.05 -22.28 17.16
N ALA A 200 -22.76 -21.00 17.33
CA ALA A 200 -23.26 -20.22 18.47
C ALA A 200 -24.80 -20.12 18.54
N LYS A 201 -25.51 -20.26 17.40
CA LYS A 201 -26.97 -20.36 17.37
C LYS A 201 -27.47 -21.76 17.69
N ALA A 202 -26.72 -22.81 17.35
CA ALA A 202 -27.08 -24.19 17.67
C ALA A 202 -26.91 -24.50 19.17
N ASP A 203 -25.91 -23.90 19.82
CA ASP A 203 -25.69 -24.04 21.27
C ASP A 203 -26.68 -23.22 22.12
N ALA A 204 -27.60 -22.48 21.49
CA ALA A 204 -28.61 -21.72 22.20
C ALA A 204 -29.69 -22.66 22.77
N PRO A 205 -29.98 -22.63 24.08
CA PRO A 205 -31.04 -23.44 24.64
C PRO A 205 -32.41 -23.02 24.10
N GLU A 206 -33.33 -23.97 24.04
CA GLU A 206 -34.74 -23.69 23.80
C GLU A 206 -35.38 -23.07 25.04
N CYS A 207 -36.27 -22.10 24.83
CA CYS A 207 -36.98 -21.44 25.92
C CYS A 207 -37.93 -22.45 26.58
N PRO A 208 -37.82 -22.72 27.89
CA PRO A 208 -38.68 -23.70 28.57
C PRO A 208 -40.15 -23.28 28.63
N GLU A 209 -40.46 -22.03 28.30
CA GLU A 209 -41.82 -21.48 28.37
C GLU A 209 -42.56 -21.50 27.03
N CYS A 210 -41.84 -21.41 25.90
CA CYS A 210 -42.49 -21.34 24.58
C CYS A 210 -41.79 -22.14 23.47
N GLY A 211 -40.71 -22.86 23.78
CA GLY A 211 -39.93 -23.66 22.83
C GLY A 211 -39.09 -22.87 21.82
N LYS A 212 -39.22 -21.54 21.75
CA LYS A 212 -38.43 -20.71 20.83
C LYS A 212 -36.95 -20.67 21.26
N PRO A 213 -35.99 -20.55 20.32
CA PRO A 213 -34.57 -20.46 20.64
C PRO A 213 -34.27 -19.20 21.48
N MET A 214 -33.28 -19.27 22.36
CA MET A 214 -32.85 -18.12 23.16
C MET A 214 -31.65 -17.39 22.54
N HIS A 215 -31.47 -16.11 22.87
CA HIS A 215 -30.34 -15.29 22.44
C HIS A 215 -29.48 -14.91 23.64
N ARG A 216 -28.15 -15.08 23.53
CA ARG A 216 -27.22 -14.61 24.56
C ARG A 216 -27.19 -13.08 24.55
N ARG A 217 -27.41 -12.46 25.71
CA ARG A 217 -27.43 -11.00 25.91
C ARG A 217 -26.62 -10.67 27.15
N THR A 218 -25.94 -9.53 27.14
CA THR A 218 -25.24 -9.00 28.32
C THR A 218 -26.14 -8.00 29.02
N ALA A 219 -26.31 -8.15 30.34
CA ALA A 219 -27.09 -7.21 31.14
C ALA A 219 -26.40 -5.84 31.16
N LYS A 220 -27.13 -4.78 30.77
CA LYS A 220 -26.58 -3.42 30.67
C LYS A 220 -26.69 -2.61 31.97
N GLN A 221 -27.59 -2.98 32.88
CA GLN A 221 -27.94 -2.21 34.08
C GLN A 221 -28.31 -3.14 35.24
N GLY A 222 -28.17 -2.65 36.48
CA GLY A 222 -28.51 -3.39 37.71
C GLY A 222 -27.36 -4.22 38.29
N ALA A 223 -27.65 -5.00 39.35
CA ALA A 223 -26.65 -5.78 40.10
C ALA A 223 -25.94 -6.88 39.29
N GLN A 224 -26.45 -7.23 38.12
CA GLN A 224 -25.86 -8.22 37.20
C GLN A 224 -25.28 -7.57 35.94
N ALA A 225 -25.09 -6.24 35.92
CA ALA A 225 -24.52 -5.55 34.77
C ALA A 225 -23.16 -6.15 34.38
N GLY A 226 -22.96 -6.40 33.09
CA GLY A 226 -21.77 -7.03 32.53
C GLY A 226 -21.81 -8.56 32.47
N LYS A 227 -22.80 -9.23 33.08
CA LYS A 227 -22.96 -10.69 32.96
C LYS A 227 -23.85 -11.07 31.77
N ASP A 228 -23.52 -12.19 31.15
CA ASP A 228 -24.29 -12.78 30.07
C ASP A 228 -25.48 -13.60 30.62
N PHE A 229 -26.61 -13.57 29.92
CA PHE A 229 -27.80 -14.38 30.16
C PHE A 229 -28.45 -14.76 28.83
N TRP A 230 -29.23 -15.84 28.81
CA TRP A 230 -30.08 -16.19 27.67
C TRP A 230 -31.43 -15.49 27.79
N GLY A 231 -31.85 -14.74 26.78
CA GLY A 231 -33.19 -14.16 26.69
C GLY A 231 -34.01 -14.78 25.56
N CYS A 232 -35.29 -15.05 25.78
CA CYS A 232 -36.16 -15.62 24.75
C CYS A 232 -36.19 -14.76 23.47
N SER A 233 -36.09 -15.38 22.30
CA SER A 233 -36.22 -14.69 20.99
C SER A 233 -37.64 -14.17 20.74
N GLY A 234 -38.65 -14.71 21.43
CA GLY A 234 -40.04 -14.27 21.37
C GLY A 234 -40.37 -13.07 22.25
N TYR A 235 -39.39 -12.27 22.67
CA TYR A 235 -39.64 -11.00 23.36
C TYR A 235 -40.20 -9.95 22.38
N PRO A 236 -41.22 -9.14 22.75
CA PRO A 236 -41.73 -8.91 24.11
C PRO A 236 -42.79 -9.89 24.63
N GLU A 237 -43.31 -10.78 23.79
CA GLU A 237 -44.43 -11.68 24.11
C GLU A 237 -44.05 -12.77 25.12
N CYS A 238 -42.79 -13.21 25.11
CA CYS A 238 -42.21 -14.14 26.08
C CYS A 238 -40.96 -13.49 26.70
N LYS A 239 -41.04 -13.19 28.01
CA LYS A 239 -39.98 -12.48 28.75
C LYS A 239 -39.01 -13.41 29.49
N ARG A 240 -39.06 -14.71 29.21
CA ARG A 240 -38.24 -15.71 29.91
C ARG A 240 -36.75 -15.50 29.68
N THR A 241 -35.98 -15.63 30.75
CA THR A 241 -34.52 -15.61 30.74
C THR A 241 -33.95 -16.84 31.44
N LEU A 242 -32.74 -17.26 31.05
CA LEU A 242 -31.95 -18.30 31.73
C LEU A 242 -30.53 -17.75 32.01
N PRO A 243 -29.86 -18.21 33.08
CA PRO A 243 -28.45 -17.92 33.29
C PRO A 243 -27.58 -18.58 32.20
N VAL A 244 -26.44 -17.95 31.88
CA VAL A 244 -25.38 -18.53 31.04
C VAL A 244 -24.39 -19.28 31.91
#